data_AF-A0A7D5DN84-F1
#
_entry.id   AF-A0A7D5DN84-F1
#
_cell.length_a   1.000
_cell.length_b   1.000
_cell.length_c   1.000
_cell.angle_alpha   90.00
_cell.angle_beta   90.00
_cell.angle_gamma   90.00
#
_symmetry.space_group_name_H-M   'P 1'
#
loop_
_entity.id
_entity.type
_entity.pdbx_description
1 polymer ?
#
loop_
_entity_poly.entity_id
_entity_poly.type
_entity_poly.pdbx_seq_one_letter_code
_entity_poly.pdbx_strand_id
1 'polypeptide(L)'
;HGIHLPASQDGSPFDPIPAGGRRDYTFTLPRGSAGTYWYHPHLHHRTGYQIAKGLVGAIIVRAPDDPLPRSITERLLILTDQRFRPDGSIDLPEPHSPQGRIDDENGREGNVIFVNGRVMPTLSIRPNEVQRWRIINASAARVFRLSIPKRTFLHVGSDGGLFEKPVELTDIIVANAERVELLVRGPSAPGSRTVLQSLPYDRYIPQTRPRDWNRSTDLLAIQVTTDAPVAPVTIPPVLRRVDRLDTARVSAHRVVTFTQGMINNRHFDLSRVDFTAKLGATEIWKIENLVGMDHPFHMHGFQFQVFERDGRPEPFPSWKDVVNVRRMGTVRLVVRYDDFPGKW
;
A
#
# COMPACT_ATOMS: atom_id res chain seq x y z
N HIS A 1 -7.41 -7.63 1.21
CA HIS A 1 -7.14 -6.31 0.64
C HIS A 1 -6.54 -6.44 -0.76
N GLY A 2 -7.23 -5.93 -1.79
CA GLY A 2 -6.73 -5.84 -3.16
C GLY A 2 -6.95 -7.06 -4.08
N ILE A 3 -7.23 -8.23 -3.53
CA ILE A 3 -7.56 -9.42 -4.34
C ILE A 3 -8.97 -9.23 -4.92
N HIS A 4 -9.14 -9.47 -6.23
CA HIS A 4 -10.45 -9.44 -6.89
C HIS A 4 -11.29 -10.65 -6.49
N LEU A 5 -12.23 -10.43 -5.57
CA LEU A 5 -13.03 -11.47 -4.90
C LEU A 5 -14.51 -11.10 -4.88
N PRO A 6 -15.43 -12.09 -4.79
CA PRO A 6 -16.84 -11.80 -4.53
C PRO A 6 -17.02 -10.98 -3.24
N ALA A 7 -17.99 -10.07 -3.20
CA ALA A 7 -18.24 -9.22 -2.03
C ALA A 7 -18.45 -10.01 -0.73
N SER A 8 -19.12 -11.17 -0.82
CA SER A 8 -19.33 -12.08 0.33
C SER A 8 -18.07 -12.76 0.85
N GLN A 9 -16.93 -12.58 0.19
CA GLN A 9 -15.63 -13.17 0.54
C GLN A 9 -14.57 -12.09 0.87
N ASP A 10 -14.95 -10.81 0.89
CA ASP A 10 -14.00 -9.69 1.02
C ASP A 10 -13.83 -9.21 2.47
N GLY A 11 -14.63 -9.71 3.41
CA GLY A 11 -14.53 -9.37 4.83
C GLY A 11 -14.98 -7.94 5.15
N SER A 12 -15.97 -7.44 4.40
CA SER A 12 -16.58 -6.13 4.57
C SER A 12 -17.20 -5.95 5.97
N PRO A 13 -17.41 -4.70 6.44
CA PRO A 13 -18.03 -4.45 7.73
C PRO A 13 -19.52 -4.86 7.78
N PHE A 14 -20.12 -5.26 6.66
CA PHE A 14 -21.50 -5.73 6.59
C PHE A 14 -21.70 -7.13 7.19
N ASP A 15 -20.65 -7.96 7.20
CA ASP A 15 -20.69 -9.34 7.70
C ASP A 15 -19.69 -9.56 8.86
N PRO A 16 -19.86 -8.91 10.03
CA PRO A 16 -18.92 -9.05 11.13
C PRO A 16 -18.96 -10.46 11.74
N ILE A 17 -17.79 -10.99 12.11
CA ILE A 17 -17.67 -12.26 12.82
C ILE A 17 -17.66 -11.97 14.33
N PRO A 18 -18.64 -12.45 15.12
CA PRO A 18 -18.68 -12.22 16.55
C PRO A 18 -17.54 -12.96 17.27
N ALA A 19 -17.20 -12.53 18.49
CA ALA A 19 -16.23 -13.24 19.32
C ALA A 19 -16.69 -14.69 19.57
N GLY A 20 -15.78 -15.65 19.39
CA GLY A 20 -16.09 -17.09 19.42
C GLY A 20 -16.74 -17.64 18.14
N GLY A 21 -17.11 -16.78 17.19
CA GLY A 21 -17.60 -17.16 15.88
C GLY A 21 -16.49 -17.58 14.92
N ARG A 22 -16.88 -18.16 13.79
CA ARG A 22 -16.01 -18.57 12.70
C ARG A 22 -16.68 -18.29 11.36
N ARG A 23 -15.88 -17.95 10.34
CA ARG A 23 -16.28 -17.89 8.93
C ARG A 23 -15.16 -18.46 8.09
N ASP A 24 -15.53 -19.30 7.12
CA ASP A 24 -14.59 -19.74 6.10
C ASP A 24 -14.72 -18.80 4.90
N TYR A 25 -13.58 -18.27 4.42
CA TYR A 25 -13.48 -17.47 3.21
C TYR A 25 -13.05 -18.38 2.06
N THR A 26 -13.91 -18.55 1.05
CA THR A 26 -13.69 -19.44 -0.09
C THR A 26 -13.79 -18.68 -1.39
N PHE A 27 -12.71 -18.68 -2.17
CA PHE A 27 -12.67 -18.00 -3.44
C PHE A 27 -11.65 -18.64 -4.38
N THR A 28 -11.79 -18.32 -5.67
CA THR A 28 -10.85 -18.72 -6.71
C THR A 28 -10.02 -17.51 -7.11
N LEU A 29 -8.70 -17.67 -7.20
CA LEU A 29 -7.81 -16.60 -7.68
C LEU A 29 -7.95 -16.45 -9.20
N PRO A 30 -8.35 -15.28 -9.71
CA PRO A 30 -8.45 -15.06 -11.15
C PRO A 30 -7.09 -15.18 -11.85
N ARG A 31 -7.07 -15.57 -13.12
CA ARG A 31 -5.83 -15.49 -13.92
C ARG A 31 -5.34 -14.04 -13.96
N GLY A 32 -4.02 -13.86 -13.89
CA GLY A 32 -3.42 -12.52 -13.90
C GLY A 32 -3.53 -11.75 -12.57
N SER A 33 -3.98 -12.40 -11.49
CA SER A 33 -4.00 -11.84 -10.12
C SER A 33 -2.67 -12.02 -9.36
N ALA A 34 -1.57 -12.32 -10.05
CA ALA A 34 -0.27 -12.40 -9.39
C ALA A 34 0.15 -11.03 -8.88
N GLY A 35 0.55 -10.96 -7.61
CA GLY A 35 0.83 -9.71 -6.93
C GLY A 35 1.07 -9.88 -5.43
N THR A 36 1.28 -8.75 -4.78
CA THR A 36 1.55 -8.64 -3.34
C THR A 36 0.31 -8.06 -2.66
N TYR A 37 -0.36 -8.90 -1.86
CA TYR A 37 -1.57 -8.54 -1.13
C TYR A 37 -1.37 -8.70 0.37
N TRP A 38 -2.38 -8.31 1.13
CA TRP A 38 -2.38 -8.45 2.57
C TRP A 38 -3.80 -8.65 3.10
N TYR A 39 -3.88 -9.20 4.30
CA TYR A 39 -5.12 -9.35 5.06
C TYR A 39 -5.00 -8.60 6.38
N HIS A 40 -6.10 -7.96 6.75
CA HIS A 40 -6.26 -7.22 7.99
C HIS A 40 -7.76 -7.18 8.34
N PRO A 41 -8.11 -6.91 9.60
CA PRO A 41 -9.51 -6.71 9.98
C PRO A 41 -10.11 -5.47 9.33
N HIS A 42 -11.41 -5.51 9.05
CA HIS A 42 -12.15 -4.39 8.48
C HIS A 42 -13.46 -4.11 9.27
N LEU A 43 -13.40 -4.30 10.60
CA LEU A 43 -14.54 -4.13 11.49
C LEU A 43 -14.91 -2.65 11.64
N HIS A 44 -16.19 -2.34 11.44
CA HIS A 44 -16.73 -0.99 11.59
C HIS A 44 -16.32 -0.36 12.93
N HIS A 45 -15.83 0.89 12.88
CA HIS A 45 -15.27 1.66 14.00
C HIS A 45 -14.04 1.06 14.73
N ARG A 46 -13.57 -0.14 14.37
CA ARG A 46 -12.54 -0.86 15.13
C ARG A 46 -11.35 -1.34 14.30
N THR A 47 -11.34 -1.10 13.00
CA THR A 47 -10.21 -1.43 12.11
C THR A 47 -8.86 -0.92 12.64
N GLY A 48 -8.73 0.38 12.89
CA GLY A 48 -7.47 0.97 13.38
C GLY A 48 -7.03 0.40 14.73
N TYR A 49 -7.98 0.15 15.65
CA TYR A 49 -7.73 -0.48 16.94
C TYR A 49 -7.19 -1.92 16.79
N GLN A 50 -7.80 -2.71 15.89
CA GLN A 50 -7.41 -4.10 15.67
C GLN A 50 -6.07 -4.22 14.93
N ILE A 51 -5.81 -3.35 13.96
CA ILE A 51 -4.50 -3.23 13.30
C ILE A 51 -3.42 -2.85 14.32
N ALA A 52 -3.69 -1.87 15.19
CA ALA A 52 -2.76 -1.50 16.26
C ALA A 52 -2.43 -2.68 17.18
N LYS A 53 -3.31 -3.67 17.34
CA LYS A 53 -3.03 -4.90 18.08
C LYS A 53 -2.23 -5.95 17.31
N GLY A 54 -1.73 -5.62 16.12
CA GLY A 54 -0.85 -6.46 15.31
C GLY A 54 -1.57 -7.41 14.35
N LEU A 55 -2.88 -7.23 14.12
CA LEU A 55 -3.66 -8.08 13.22
C LEU A 55 -3.41 -7.70 11.75
N VAL A 56 -2.26 -8.10 11.22
CA VAL A 56 -1.88 -7.92 9.81
C VAL A 56 -1.10 -9.13 9.31
N GLY A 57 -1.22 -9.44 8.02
CA GLY A 57 -0.37 -10.45 7.37
C GLY A 57 -0.39 -10.34 5.85
N ALA A 58 0.56 -10.98 5.18
CA ALA A 58 0.70 -10.92 3.74
C ALA A 58 0.03 -12.12 3.04
N ILE A 59 -0.47 -11.89 1.83
CA ILE A 59 -0.88 -12.93 0.87
C ILE A 59 -0.11 -12.66 -0.43
N ILE A 60 0.74 -13.59 -0.84
CA ILE A 60 1.48 -13.48 -2.10
C ILE A 60 0.89 -14.44 -3.11
N VAL A 61 0.33 -13.91 -4.19
CA VAL A 61 -0.17 -14.70 -5.32
C VAL A 61 0.93 -14.76 -6.37
N ARG A 62 1.34 -15.97 -6.74
CA ARG A 62 2.45 -16.20 -7.68
C ARG A 62 1.94 -16.66 -9.03
N ALA A 63 2.48 -16.07 -10.08
CA ALA A 63 2.29 -16.56 -11.45
C ALA A 63 3.23 -17.75 -11.70
N PRO A 64 2.76 -18.85 -12.31
CA PRO A 64 3.65 -19.94 -12.73
C PRO A 64 4.67 -19.49 -13.79
N ASP A 65 4.30 -18.47 -14.56
CA ASP A 65 5.01 -17.82 -15.66
C ASP A 65 5.56 -16.44 -15.28
N ASP A 66 5.92 -16.24 -14.00
CA ASP A 66 6.57 -14.98 -13.57
C ASP A 66 7.81 -14.69 -14.44
N PRO A 67 7.89 -13.51 -15.09
CA PRO A 67 8.96 -13.16 -16.02
C PRO A 67 10.30 -12.97 -15.32
N LEU A 68 10.31 -12.70 -14.01
CA LEU A 68 11.54 -12.48 -13.27
C LEU A 68 12.29 -13.81 -13.06
N PRO A 69 13.63 -13.84 -13.23
CA PRO A 69 14.40 -15.06 -13.06
C PRO A 69 14.18 -15.71 -11.68
N ARG A 70 13.88 -17.01 -11.67
CA ARG A 70 13.63 -17.79 -10.45
C ARG A 70 14.82 -17.83 -9.47
N SER A 71 16.01 -17.44 -9.93
CA SER A 71 17.21 -17.30 -9.11
C SER A 71 17.22 -16.05 -8.22
N ILE A 72 16.34 -15.08 -8.47
CA ILE A 72 16.23 -13.86 -7.65
C ILE A 72 15.62 -14.22 -6.30
N THR A 73 16.36 -13.94 -5.22
CA THR A 73 15.87 -14.09 -3.85
C THR A 73 14.71 -13.12 -3.60
N GLU A 74 13.57 -13.65 -3.12
CA GLU A 74 12.43 -12.84 -2.72
C GLU A 74 12.49 -12.47 -1.23
N ARG A 75 12.16 -11.22 -0.89
CA ARG A 75 12.04 -10.72 0.48
C ARG A 75 10.68 -10.06 0.66
N LEU A 76 9.93 -10.47 1.68
CA LEU A 76 8.73 -9.78 2.12
C LEU A 76 9.09 -8.78 3.22
N LEU A 77 8.66 -7.53 3.10
CA LEU A 77 8.87 -6.46 4.07
C LEU A 77 7.51 -5.83 4.41
N ILE A 78 6.90 -6.25 5.52
CA ILE A 78 5.69 -5.62 6.08
C ILE A 78 6.14 -4.49 7.00
N LEU A 79 5.81 -3.26 6.61
CA LEU A 79 6.09 -2.06 7.40
C LEU A 79 4.89 -1.76 8.29
N THR A 80 5.12 -1.66 9.59
CA THR A 80 4.12 -1.23 10.57
C THR A 80 4.77 -0.28 11.57
N ASP A 81 3.97 0.40 12.36
CA ASP A 81 4.44 1.16 13.51
C ASP A 81 3.55 0.94 14.73
N GLN A 82 4.10 1.23 15.91
CA GLN A 82 3.34 1.23 17.15
C GLN A 82 3.83 2.25 18.17
N ARG A 83 2.90 2.72 19.01
CA ARG A 83 3.17 3.54 20.18
C ARG A 83 2.93 2.72 21.44
N PHE A 84 3.89 2.76 22.36
CA PHE A 84 3.82 2.05 23.64
C PHE A 84 3.85 3.03 24.81
N ARG A 85 3.21 2.65 25.91
CA ARG A 85 3.32 3.31 27.20
C ARG A 85 4.63 2.89 27.90
N PRO A 86 5.06 3.60 28.96
CA PRO A 86 6.27 3.24 29.72
C PRO A 86 6.25 1.82 30.29
N ASP A 87 5.07 1.25 30.54
CA ASP A 87 4.88 -0.13 31.01
C ASP A 87 4.94 -1.19 29.88
N GLY A 88 5.19 -0.78 28.64
CA GLY A 88 5.23 -1.64 27.47
C GLY A 88 3.86 -1.99 26.88
N SER A 89 2.75 -1.54 27.47
CA SER A 89 1.43 -1.71 26.89
C SER A 89 1.24 -0.85 25.64
N ILE A 90 0.35 -1.28 24.75
CA ILE A 90 -0.01 -0.48 23.57
C ILE A 90 -0.71 0.81 24.03
N ASP A 91 -0.21 1.96 23.59
CA ASP A 91 -0.82 3.25 23.92
C ASP A 91 -2.03 3.51 23.03
N LEU A 92 -3.25 3.25 23.49
CA LEU A 92 -4.49 3.67 22.84
C LEU A 92 -5.09 4.83 23.63
N PRO A 93 -4.90 6.09 23.19
CA PRO A 93 -5.37 7.25 23.92
C PRO A 93 -6.89 7.36 23.87
N GLU A 94 -7.48 7.90 24.94
CA GLU A 94 -8.91 8.24 24.94
C GLU A 94 -9.23 9.23 23.81
N PRO A 95 -10.34 9.06 23.07
CA PRO A 95 -10.64 9.89 21.89
C PRO A 95 -10.62 11.40 22.15
N HIS A 96 -11.05 11.84 23.33
CA HIS A 96 -11.11 13.26 23.71
C HIS A 96 -9.84 13.80 24.37
N SER A 97 -8.83 12.95 24.60
CA SER A 97 -7.52 13.41 25.07
C SER A 97 -6.80 14.23 23.98
N PRO A 98 -5.80 15.07 24.34
CA PRO A 98 -5.01 15.79 23.35
C PRO A 98 -4.40 14.87 22.28
N GLN A 99 -3.85 13.72 22.68
CA GLN A 99 -3.28 12.74 21.74
C GLN A 99 -4.37 12.03 20.92
N GLY A 100 -5.51 11.70 21.52
CA GLY A 100 -6.63 11.07 20.81
C GLY A 100 -7.15 11.94 19.67
N ARG A 101 -7.28 13.26 19.88
CA ARG A 101 -7.68 14.20 18.83
C ARG A 101 -6.65 14.32 17.70
N ILE A 102 -5.35 14.27 18.02
CA ILE A 102 -4.28 14.27 17.01
C ILE A 102 -4.33 12.98 16.18
N ASP A 103 -4.50 11.83 16.85
CA ASP A 103 -4.61 10.52 16.20
C ASP A 103 -5.87 10.42 15.33
N ASP A 104 -6.97 11.07 15.72
CA ASP A 104 -8.21 11.14 14.93
C ASP A 104 -8.04 12.03 13.68
N GLU A 105 -7.32 13.15 13.80
CA GLU A 105 -7.08 14.07 12.70
C GLU A 105 -6.05 13.55 11.69
N ASN A 106 -4.85 13.20 12.13
CA ASN A 106 -3.75 12.79 11.23
C ASN A 106 -3.67 11.29 11.01
N GLY A 107 -4.48 10.51 11.72
CA GLY A 107 -4.30 9.08 11.87
C GLY A 107 -3.17 8.74 12.86
N ARG A 108 -3.35 7.64 13.61
CA ARG A 108 -2.40 7.15 14.59
C ARG A 108 -1.06 6.75 13.94
N GLU A 109 0.02 7.37 14.40
CA GLU A 109 1.39 6.94 14.12
C GLU A 109 2.15 6.59 15.40
N GLY A 110 2.81 5.44 15.37
CA GLY A 110 3.76 4.99 16.37
C GLY A 110 5.18 5.50 16.14
N ASN A 111 5.93 5.72 17.22
CA ASN A 111 7.35 6.06 17.17
C ASN A 111 8.26 4.82 17.09
N VAL A 112 7.72 3.62 17.33
CA VAL A 112 8.44 2.35 17.14
C VAL A 112 8.03 1.77 15.80
N ILE A 113 8.96 1.75 14.85
CA ILE A 113 8.72 1.22 13.51
C ILE A 113 9.23 -0.21 13.44
N PHE A 114 8.46 -1.07 12.77
CA PHE A 114 8.79 -2.47 12.56
C PHE A 114 8.89 -2.80 11.09
N VAL A 115 9.83 -3.69 10.78
CA VAL A 115 9.83 -4.46 9.54
C VAL A 115 9.64 -5.92 9.93
N ASN A 116 8.55 -6.54 9.46
CA ASN A 116 8.15 -7.90 9.82
C ASN A 116 8.11 -8.13 11.35
N GLY A 117 7.58 -7.16 12.10
CA GLY A 117 7.45 -7.24 13.56
C GLY A 117 8.77 -7.07 14.34
N ARG A 118 9.87 -6.69 13.68
CA ARG A 118 11.17 -6.44 14.32
C ARG A 118 11.57 -4.97 14.20
N VAL A 119 12.15 -4.42 15.27
CA VAL A 119 12.77 -3.09 15.25
C VAL A 119 14.16 -3.21 14.64
N MET A 120 14.46 -2.39 13.63
CA MET A 120 15.77 -2.33 12.95
C MET A 120 16.40 -3.70 12.64
N PRO A 121 15.68 -4.63 11.97
CA PRO A 121 16.25 -5.92 11.63
C PRO A 121 17.40 -5.77 10.64
N THR A 122 18.22 -6.81 10.53
CA THR A 122 19.25 -6.92 9.49
C THR A 122 18.77 -7.82 8.38
N LEU A 123 18.84 -7.33 7.14
CA LEU A 123 18.61 -8.07 5.91
C LEU A 123 19.97 -8.34 5.26
N SER A 124 20.24 -9.62 4.98
CA SER A 124 21.46 -10.04 4.29
C SER A 124 21.28 -10.06 2.77
N ILE A 125 22.28 -9.55 2.06
CA ILE A 125 22.38 -9.57 0.60
C ILE A 125 23.81 -9.90 0.19
N ARG A 126 24.02 -10.72 -0.82
CA ARG A 126 25.38 -11.02 -1.33
C ARG A 126 25.89 -9.88 -2.21
N PRO A 127 27.21 -9.74 -2.40
CA PRO A 127 27.74 -8.74 -3.31
C PRO A 127 27.15 -8.90 -4.73
N ASN A 128 26.68 -7.81 -5.32
CA ASN A 128 26.01 -7.76 -6.64
C ASN A 128 24.69 -8.56 -6.79
N GLU A 129 24.22 -9.24 -5.75
CA GLU A 129 22.95 -9.98 -5.78
C GLU A 129 21.79 -9.02 -6.07
N VAL A 130 20.86 -9.42 -6.92
CA VAL A 130 19.58 -8.72 -7.07
C VAL A 130 18.53 -9.51 -6.28
N GLN A 131 17.83 -8.83 -5.37
CA GLN A 131 16.69 -9.37 -4.62
C GLN A 131 15.40 -8.68 -5.05
N ARG A 132 14.27 -9.42 -5.03
CA ARG A 132 12.92 -8.85 -5.20
C ARG A 132 12.31 -8.58 -3.84
N TRP A 133 12.16 -7.31 -3.50
CA TRP A 133 11.54 -6.88 -2.24
C TRP A 133 10.07 -6.56 -2.49
N ARG A 134 9.18 -7.32 -1.85
CA ARG A 134 7.74 -7.08 -1.78
C ARG A 134 7.47 -6.28 -0.51
N ILE A 135 7.13 -5.01 -0.67
CA ILE A 135 6.96 -4.08 0.46
C ILE A 135 5.48 -3.78 0.62
N ILE A 136 4.99 -3.90 1.85
CA ILE A 136 3.59 -3.61 2.22
C ILE A 136 3.63 -2.52 3.28
N ASN A 137 2.97 -1.38 3.02
CA ASN A 137 2.70 -0.42 4.08
C ASN A 137 1.42 -0.83 4.82
N ALA A 138 1.59 -1.50 5.96
CA ALA A 138 0.51 -1.92 6.85
C ALA A 138 0.39 -1.03 8.10
N SER A 139 1.00 0.16 8.09
CA SER A 139 0.80 1.17 9.14
C SER A 139 -0.59 1.78 9.05
N ALA A 140 -1.14 2.16 10.21
CA ALA A 140 -2.46 2.77 10.31
C ALA A 140 -2.55 4.12 9.58
N ALA A 141 -1.52 4.97 9.71
CA ALA A 141 -1.51 6.30 9.09
C ALA A 141 -0.16 6.76 8.53
N ARG A 142 0.95 6.08 8.86
CA ARG A 142 2.28 6.46 8.37
C ARG A 142 2.42 6.22 6.87
N VAL A 143 2.92 7.22 6.17
CA VAL A 143 3.38 7.13 4.77
C VAL A 143 4.89 6.99 4.78
N PHE A 144 5.43 6.02 4.03
CA PHE A 144 6.87 5.81 3.94
C PHE A 144 7.39 6.38 2.61
N ARG A 145 8.49 7.15 2.67
CA ARG A 145 9.24 7.56 1.48
C ARG A 145 10.56 6.79 1.45
N LEU A 146 10.53 5.61 0.85
CA LEU A 146 11.59 4.63 0.93
C LEU A 146 12.79 5.03 0.07
N SER A 147 14.00 4.95 0.63
CA SER A 147 15.25 5.15 -0.11
C SER A 147 16.39 4.34 0.49
N ILE A 148 17.42 4.06 -0.31
CA ILE A 148 18.70 3.53 0.13
C ILE A 148 19.76 4.59 -0.22
N PRO A 149 20.55 5.12 0.74
CA PRO A 149 21.49 6.20 0.49
C PRO A 149 22.42 5.94 -0.71
N LYS A 150 22.46 6.88 -1.67
CA LYS A 150 23.33 6.85 -2.86
C LYS A 150 23.12 5.61 -3.74
N ARG A 151 21.91 5.04 -3.76
CA ARG A 151 21.55 3.88 -4.57
C ARG A 151 20.24 4.13 -5.32
N THR A 152 20.11 3.43 -6.44
CA THR A 152 18.84 3.28 -7.16
C THR A 152 18.33 1.85 -7.01
N PHE A 153 17.04 1.67 -7.29
CA PHE A 153 16.38 0.37 -7.38
C PHE A 153 15.36 0.40 -8.52
N LEU A 154 14.99 -0.78 -9.02
CA LEU A 154 13.96 -0.88 -10.06
C LEU A 154 12.60 -1.14 -9.42
N HIS A 155 11.66 -0.23 -9.59
CA HIS A 155 10.24 -0.48 -9.30
C HIS A 155 9.67 -1.33 -10.44
N VAL A 156 9.10 -2.48 -10.09
CA VAL A 156 8.64 -3.49 -11.08
C VAL A 156 7.17 -3.87 -10.92
N GLY A 157 6.54 -3.58 -9.79
CA GLY A 157 5.13 -3.88 -9.56
C GLY A 157 4.48 -3.02 -8.49
N SER A 158 3.17 -2.85 -8.62
CA SER A 158 2.27 -2.09 -7.73
C SER A 158 1.30 -3.04 -7.01
N ASP A 159 0.22 -2.48 -6.44
CA ASP A 159 -0.83 -3.23 -5.71
C ASP A 159 -1.36 -4.45 -6.47
N GLY A 160 -1.59 -4.31 -7.78
CA GLY A 160 -2.07 -5.35 -8.70
C GLY A 160 -0.98 -6.14 -9.44
N GLY A 161 0.25 -6.14 -8.91
CA GLY A 161 1.38 -6.91 -9.41
C GLY A 161 2.26 -6.17 -10.41
N LEU A 162 2.99 -6.91 -11.25
CA LEU A 162 3.96 -6.35 -12.19
C LEU A 162 3.29 -5.43 -13.22
N PHE A 163 3.96 -4.33 -13.58
CA PHE A 163 3.62 -3.49 -14.73
C PHE A 163 4.63 -3.68 -15.88
N GLU A 164 4.45 -2.98 -17.00
CA GLU A 164 5.10 -3.36 -18.25
C GLU A 164 6.63 -3.33 -18.22
N LYS A 165 7.23 -2.26 -17.71
CA LYS A 165 8.68 -2.07 -17.78
C LYS A 165 9.22 -1.65 -16.41
N PRO A 166 10.38 -2.17 -15.98
CA PRO A 166 11.04 -1.68 -14.77
C PRO A 166 11.29 -0.18 -14.83
N VAL A 167 11.07 0.52 -13.72
CA VAL A 167 11.34 1.96 -13.58
C VAL A 167 12.42 2.16 -12.54
N GLU A 168 13.54 2.76 -12.95
CA GLU A 168 14.63 3.08 -12.02
C GLU A 168 14.27 4.31 -11.17
N LEU A 169 14.40 4.18 -9.85
CA LEU A 169 14.07 5.22 -8.88
C LEU A 169 15.18 5.35 -7.82
N THR A 170 15.31 6.55 -7.25
CA THR A 170 16.12 6.85 -6.06
C THR A 170 15.34 6.73 -4.76
N ASP A 171 14.03 6.96 -4.84
CA ASP A 171 13.09 6.90 -3.74
C ASP A 171 11.66 6.65 -4.25
N ILE A 172 10.80 6.15 -3.37
CA ILE A 172 9.40 5.88 -3.69
C ILE A 172 8.51 6.16 -2.48
N ILE A 173 7.37 6.81 -2.72
CA ILE A 173 6.33 6.98 -1.70
C ILE A 173 5.45 5.73 -1.70
N VAL A 174 5.22 5.17 -0.52
CA VAL A 174 4.30 4.05 -0.27
C VAL A 174 3.33 4.51 0.81
N ALA A 175 2.13 4.93 0.40
CA ALA A 175 1.08 5.34 1.32
C ALA A 175 0.41 4.14 1.99
N ASN A 176 -0.45 4.41 2.97
CA ASN A 176 -1.11 3.37 3.75
C ASN A 176 -1.83 2.40 2.82
N ALA A 177 -1.65 1.10 3.08
CA ALA A 177 -2.19 -0.01 2.31
C ALA A 177 -1.62 -0.22 0.89
N GLU A 178 -0.75 0.67 0.39
CA GLU A 178 -0.06 0.45 -0.88
C GLU A 178 0.99 -0.66 -0.76
N ARG A 179 1.22 -1.34 -1.89
CA ARG A 179 2.28 -2.33 -2.05
C ARG A 179 3.12 -1.98 -3.25
N VAL A 180 4.42 -2.22 -3.11
CA VAL A 180 5.40 -2.06 -4.19
C VAL A 180 6.31 -3.27 -4.25
N GLU A 181 6.74 -3.58 -5.46
CA GLU A 181 7.75 -4.60 -5.71
C GLU A 181 8.99 -3.95 -6.31
N LEU A 182 10.12 -4.09 -5.61
CA LEU A 182 11.39 -3.46 -5.98
C LEU A 182 12.45 -4.53 -6.27
N LEU A 183 13.26 -4.34 -7.30
CA LEU A 183 14.52 -5.07 -7.48
C LEU A 183 15.66 -4.24 -6.91
N VAL A 184 16.28 -4.76 -5.86
CA VAL A 184 17.38 -4.11 -5.14
C VAL A 184 18.67 -4.88 -5.38
N ARG A 185 19.69 -4.17 -5.87
CA ARG A 185 21.03 -4.74 -6.09
C ARG A 185 21.93 -4.49 -4.87
N GLY A 186 22.52 -5.56 -4.35
CA GLY A 186 23.53 -5.52 -3.29
C GLY A 186 24.77 -4.74 -3.72
N PRO A 187 25.37 -3.91 -2.84
CA PRO A 187 26.66 -3.30 -3.07
C PRO A 187 27.73 -4.32 -3.50
N SER A 188 28.69 -3.89 -4.32
CA SER A 188 29.78 -4.76 -4.79
C SER A 188 30.84 -5.05 -3.72
N ALA A 189 30.99 -4.19 -2.72
CA ALA A 189 31.97 -4.33 -1.65
C ALA A 189 31.47 -5.33 -0.58
N PRO A 190 32.10 -6.51 -0.42
CA PRO A 190 31.74 -7.48 0.62
C PRO A 190 31.87 -6.90 2.03
N GLY A 191 31.02 -7.33 2.95
CA GLY A 191 31.02 -6.85 4.34
C GLY A 191 30.52 -5.42 4.55
N SER A 192 30.27 -4.66 3.48
CA SER A 192 29.73 -3.30 3.59
C SER A 192 28.30 -3.29 4.18
N ARG A 193 27.92 -2.15 4.76
CA ARG A 193 26.62 -1.95 5.40
C ARG A 193 25.95 -0.68 4.89
N THR A 194 24.65 -0.74 4.70
CA THR A 194 23.79 0.42 4.43
C THR A 194 22.43 0.22 5.08
N VAL A 195 21.45 1.08 4.80
CA VAL A 195 20.12 1.04 5.40
C VAL A 195 19.05 1.29 4.34
N LEU A 196 17.89 0.68 4.54
CA LEU A 196 16.64 1.20 3.98
C LEU A 196 16.11 2.23 4.98
N GLN A 197 15.84 3.44 4.51
CA GLN A 197 15.31 4.54 5.31
C GLN A 197 13.98 5.02 4.75
N SER A 198 13.15 5.59 5.62
CA SER A 198 12.09 6.50 5.21
C SER A 198 12.62 7.92 5.28
N LEU A 199 12.65 8.60 4.14
CA LEU A 199 12.94 10.02 4.03
C LEU A 199 11.77 10.86 4.56
N PRO A 200 12.01 12.15 4.88
CA PRO A 200 10.96 13.09 5.19
C PRO A 200 9.88 13.16 4.10
N TYR A 201 8.62 13.13 4.53
CA TYR A 201 7.45 13.32 3.69
C TYR A 201 6.38 14.09 4.48
N ASP A 202 6.08 15.33 4.06
CA ASP A 202 5.07 16.15 4.72
C ASP A 202 3.68 15.77 4.21
N ARG A 203 2.93 14.99 5.00
CA ARG A 203 1.57 14.52 4.70
C ARG A 203 0.49 15.14 5.59
N TYR A 204 0.86 15.99 6.55
CA TYR A 204 0.05 16.26 7.74
C TYR A 204 -0.75 17.55 7.63
N ILE A 205 -1.79 17.65 8.47
CA ILE A 205 -2.36 18.94 8.84
C ILE A 205 -1.28 19.75 9.57
N PRO A 206 -1.00 21.02 9.18
CA PRO A 206 0.08 21.80 9.77
C PRO A 206 0.04 21.94 11.30
N GLN A 207 -1.15 22.01 11.89
CA GLN A 207 -1.39 22.26 13.32
C GLN A 207 -1.01 21.07 14.21
N THR A 208 -1.15 19.85 13.69
CA THR A 208 -0.95 18.59 14.42
C THR A 208 0.19 17.75 13.85
N ARG A 209 0.95 18.33 12.92
CA ARG A 209 2.15 17.74 12.32
C ARG A 209 3.17 17.34 13.40
N PRO A 210 3.64 16.06 13.42
CA PRO A 210 4.67 15.61 14.35
C PRO A 210 5.94 16.46 14.27
N ARG A 211 6.60 16.77 15.40
CA ARG A 211 7.78 17.66 15.41
C ARG A 211 8.98 17.13 14.64
N ASP A 212 9.08 15.82 14.51
CA ASP A 212 10.17 15.07 13.89
C ASP A 212 9.86 14.62 12.45
N TRP A 213 8.75 15.08 11.85
CA TRP A 213 8.33 14.75 10.48
C TRP A 213 9.42 14.97 9.42
N ASN A 214 10.34 15.90 9.68
CA ASN A 214 11.40 16.33 8.78
C ASN A 214 12.70 15.52 8.94
N ARG A 215 12.68 14.42 9.68
CA ARG A 215 13.84 13.54 9.88
C ARG A 215 13.71 12.25 9.10
N SER A 216 14.82 11.80 8.52
CA SER A 216 14.91 10.43 8.01
C SER A 216 14.87 9.44 9.17
N THR A 217 14.24 8.30 8.95
CA THR A 217 14.20 7.19 9.91
C THR A 217 14.70 5.92 9.25
N ASP A 218 15.71 5.28 9.84
CA ASP A 218 16.18 3.98 9.38
C ASP A 218 15.12 2.92 9.71
N LEU A 219 14.87 2.00 8.77
CA LEU A 219 13.85 0.96 8.89
C LEU A 219 14.47 -0.43 9.10
N LEU A 220 15.53 -0.73 8.34
CA LEU A 220 16.31 -1.95 8.48
C LEU A 220 17.76 -1.71 8.03
N ALA A 221 18.67 -2.52 8.58
CA ALA A 221 20.05 -2.59 8.11
C ALA A 221 20.17 -3.55 6.94
N ILE A 222 20.92 -3.17 5.92
CA ILE A 222 21.27 -4.02 4.78
C ILE A 222 22.74 -4.39 4.96
N GLN A 223 23.00 -5.66 5.26
CA GLN A 223 24.34 -6.20 5.46
C GLN A 223 24.76 -6.98 4.22
N VAL A 224 25.84 -6.53 3.57
CA VAL A 224 26.45 -7.30 2.49
C VAL A 224 27.26 -8.43 3.10
N THR A 225 27.00 -9.66 2.67
CA THR A 225 27.75 -10.83 3.16
C THR A 225 29.20 -10.81 2.66
N THR A 226 30.03 -11.69 3.20
CA THR A 226 31.40 -11.94 2.74
C THR A 226 31.48 -13.07 1.70
N ASP A 227 30.34 -13.56 1.23
CA ASP A 227 30.29 -14.61 0.19
C ASP A 227 30.81 -14.08 -1.14
N ALA A 228 31.14 -15.00 -2.05
CA ALA A 228 31.49 -14.65 -3.42
C ALA A 228 30.38 -13.81 -4.09
N PRO A 229 30.74 -12.78 -4.89
CA PRO A 229 29.77 -12.00 -5.64
C PRO A 229 28.87 -12.87 -6.52
N VAL A 230 27.61 -12.45 -6.65
CA VAL A 230 26.63 -13.14 -7.50
C VAL A 230 26.80 -12.67 -8.94
N ALA A 231 26.73 -13.61 -9.90
CA ALA A 231 26.76 -13.30 -11.31
C ALA A 231 25.59 -12.37 -11.70
N PRO A 232 25.80 -11.42 -12.63
CA PRO A 232 24.73 -10.54 -13.07
C PRO A 232 23.51 -11.33 -13.59
N VAL A 233 22.33 -10.98 -13.09
CA VAL A 233 21.06 -11.47 -13.62
C VAL A 233 20.51 -10.46 -14.64
N THR A 234 20.05 -10.96 -15.78
CA THR A 234 19.36 -10.15 -16.80
C THR A 234 17.91 -9.95 -16.38
N ILE A 235 17.50 -8.69 -16.18
CA ILE A 235 16.11 -8.33 -15.94
C ILE A 235 15.43 -8.13 -17.30
N PRO A 236 14.30 -8.80 -17.58
CA PRO A 236 13.58 -8.58 -18.83
C PRO A 236 13.15 -7.12 -18.99
N PRO A 237 13.30 -6.52 -20.18
CA PRO A 237 12.87 -5.14 -20.42
C PRO A 237 11.34 -4.99 -20.45
N VAL A 238 10.61 -6.10 -20.63
CA VAL A 238 9.16 -6.19 -20.57
C VAL A 238 8.81 -7.31 -19.59
N LEU A 239 8.06 -6.98 -18.54
CA LEU A 239 7.64 -7.91 -17.50
C LEU A 239 6.24 -8.46 -17.78
N ARG A 240 5.27 -7.58 -18.05
CA ARG A 240 3.87 -7.96 -18.23
C ARG A 240 3.14 -6.95 -19.12
N ARG A 241 2.28 -7.41 -20.03
CA ARG A 241 1.37 -6.49 -20.72
C ARG A 241 0.30 -5.96 -19.76
N VAL A 242 0.19 -4.64 -19.66
CA VAL A 242 -0.89 -3.95 -18.95
C VAL A 242 -1.60 -3.01 -19.92
N ASP A 243 -2.78 -3.42 -20.37
CA ASP A 243 -3.56 -2.62 -21.31
C ASP A 243 -4.20 -1.43 -20.61
N ARG A 244 -4.12 -0.25 -21.22
CA ARG A 244 -4.86 0.93 -20.75
C ARG A 244 -6.35 0.68 -20.92
N LEU A 245 -7.13 0.91 -19.87
CA LEU A 245 -8.58 0.96 -19.97
C LEU A 245 -9.00 2.15 -20.84
N ASP A 246 -9.99 1.94 -21.71
CA ASP A 246 -10.53 2.98 -22.59
C ASP A 246 -11.26 4.04 -21.77
N THR A 247 -10.69 5.24 -21.72
CA THR A 247 -11.25 6.40 -21.01
C THR A 247 -12.19 7.24 -21.87
N ALA A 248 -12.30 6.97 -23.17
CA ALA A 248 -13.19 7.68 -24.09
C ALA A 248 -14.60 7.09 -24.14
N ARG A 249 -14.75 5.80 -23.84
CA ARG A 249 -16.03 5.07 -23.87
C ARG A 249 -16.43 4.56 -22.49
N VAL A 250 -16.60 5.47 -21.54
CA VAL A 250 -17.00 5.16 -20.16
C VAL A 250 -18.50 5.33 -19.96
N SER A 251 -19.08 4.52 -19.08
CA SER A 251 -20.50 4.54 -18.74
C SER A 251 -20.88 5.70 -17.82
N ALA A 252 -19.95 6.20 -17.01
CA ALA A 252 -20.17 7.35 -16.14
C ALA A 252 -18.87 8.04 -15.71
N HIS A 253 -19.01 9.29 -15.28
CA HIS A 253 -18.01 10.04 -14.54
C HIS A 253 -18.51 10.27 -13.10
N ARG A 254 -17.69 9.95 -12.12
CA ARG A 254 -17.96 10.15 -10.69
C ARG A 254 -17.02 11.20 -10.11
N VAL A 255 -17.51 11.95 -9.15
CA VAL A 255 -16.70 12.85 -8.33
C VAL A 255 -16.83 12.41 -6.88
N VAL A 256 -15.68 12.25 -6.23
CA VAL A 256 -15.54 11.89 -4.83
C VAL A 256 -14.69 12.97 -4.20
N THR A 257 -15.22 13.64 -3.19
CA THR A 257 -14.49 14.65 -2.43
C THR A 257 -14.16 14.12 -1.05
N PHE A 258 -12.90 14.28 -0.64
CA PHE A 258 -12.51 14.11 0.76
C PHE A 258 -12.65 15.43 1.47
N THR A 259 -13.47 15.41 2.51
CA THR A 259 -13.54 16.46 3.53
C THR A 259 -13.16 15.85 4.88
N GLN A 260 -13.02 16.67 5.93
CA GLN A 260 -12.48 16.23 7.21
C GLN A 260 -13.22 15.00 7.75
N GLY A 261 -12.61 13.80 7.65
CA GLY A 261 -13.20 12.54 8.08
C GLY A 261 -14.44 12.06 7.29
N MET A 262 -14.66 12.58 6.09
CA MET A 262 -15.87 12.36 5.29
C MET A 262 -15.59 12.17 3.79
N ILE A 263 -16.52 11.50 3.13
CA ILE A 263 -16.57 11.40 1.66
C ILE A 263 -17.86 12.07 1.19
N ASN A 264 -17.77 13.00 0.22
CA ASN A 264 -18.92 13.76 -0.28
C ASN A 264 -19.76 14.41 0.86
N ASN A 265 -19.07 14.94 1.89
CA ASN A 265 -19.68 15.54 3.10
C ASN A 265 -20.57 14.58 3.89
N ARG A 266 -20.30 13.28 3.83
CA ARG A 266 -21.02 12.26 4.59
C ARG A 266 -20.04 11.35 5.31
N HIS A 267 -20.41 10.99 6.54
CA HIS A 267 -19.81 9.86 7.21
C HIS A 267 -20.31 8.54 6.61
N PHE A 268 -19.54 7.49 6.82
CA PHE A 268 -19.93 6.14 6.44
C PHE A 268 -21.21 5.71 7.17
N ASP A 269 -22.13 5.07 6.44
CA ASP A 269 -23.39 4.54 6.94
C ASP A 269 -23.61 3.15 6.33
N LEU A 270 -23.67 2.11 7.17
CA LEU A 270 -23.82 0.73 6.75
C LEU A 270 -25.09 0.50 5.91
N SER A 271 -26.14 1.29 6.14
CA SER A 271 -27.43 1.14 5.47
C SER A 271 -27.50 1.86 4.12
N ARG A 272 -26.63 2.86 3.90
CA ARG A 272 -26.64 3.68 2.69
C ARG A 272 -25.90 3.01 1.54
N VAL A 273 -26.31 3.35 0.32
CA VAL A 273 -25.58 3.07 -0.92
C VAL A 273 -25.24 4.41 -1.54
N ASP A 274 -23.96 4.78 -1.56
CA ASP A 274 -23.51 6.08 -2.07
C ASP A 274 -23.35 6.09 -3.60
N PHE A 275 -22.98 4.94 -4.18
CA PHE A 275 -22.84 4.78 -5.63
C PHE A 275 -23.42 3.45 -6.07
N THR A 276 -23.95 3.41 -7.30
CA THR A 276 -24.35 2.19 -7.99
C THR A 276 -23.74 2.18 -9.38
N ALA A 277 -23.24 1.01 -9.78
CA ALA A 277 -22.72 0.75 -11.11
C ALA A 277 -23.30 -0.57 -11.64
N LYS A 278 -23.41 -0.68 -12.96
CA LYS A 278 -23.79 -1.94 -13.61
C LYS A 278 -22.57 -2.83 -13.74
N LEU A 279 -22.76 -4.14 -13.55
CA LEU A 279 -21.72 -5.13 -13.88
C LEU A 279 -21.33 -5.00 -15.36
N GLY A 280 -20.03 -5.01 -15.63
CA GLY A 280 -19.41 -4.76 -16.93
C GLY A 280 -19.23 -3.28 -17.29
N ALA A 281 -19.70 -2.33 -16.46
CA ALA A 281 -19.48 -0.91 -16.71
C ALA A 281 -18.02 -0.52 -16.46
N THR A 282 -17.55 0.44 -17.25
CA THR A 282 -16.28 1.14 -17.02
C THR A 282 -16.60 2.58 -16.63
N GLU A 283 -16.06 3.07 -15.52
CA GLU A 283 -16.30 4.42 -15.02
C GLU A 283 -15.00 5.16 -14.74
N ILE A 284 -15.02 6.49 -14.90
CA ILE A 284 -13.95 7.37 -14.43
C ILE A 284 -14.34 8.00 -13.12
N TRP A 285 -13.45 7.95 -12.14
CA TRP A 285 -13.62 8.61 -10.86
C TRP A 285 -12.59 9.71 -10.73
N LYS A 286 -13.05 10.93 -10.45
CA LYS A 286 -12.23 12.05 -9.99
C LYS A 286 -12.28 12.08 -8.47
N ILE A 287 -11.16 11.84 -7.83
CA ILE A 287 -11.00 11.92 -6.38
C ILE A 287 -10.32 13.25 -6.07
N GLU A 288 -11.01 14.13 -5.33
CA GLU A 288 -10.52 15.45 -4.94
C GLU A 288 -10.31 15.47 -3.44
N ASN A 289 -9.08 15.77 -3.01
CA ASN A 289 -8.78 15.97 -1.60
C ASN A 289 -8.88 17.46 -1.27
N LEU A 290 -9.90 17.84 -0.50
CA LEU A 290 -10.13 19.23 -0.09
C LEU A 290 -9.52 19.55 1.28
N VAL A 291 -8.73 18.62 1.83
CA VAL A 291 -8.15 18.69 3.18
C VAL A 291 -6.65 18.99 3.09
N GLY A 292 -6.11 19.63 4.13
CA GLY A 292 -4.71 20.00 4.25
C GLY A 292 -3.72 18.85 4.50
N MET A 293 -4.16 17.60 4.44
CA MET A 293 -3.35 16.38 4.63
C MET A 293 -3.57 15.39 3.50
N ASP A 294 -2.66 14.43 3.32
CA ASP A 294 -2.82 13.36 2.34
C ASP A 294 -3.87 12.34 2.79
N HIS A 295 -4.59 11.78 1.82
CA HIS A 295 -5.55 10.69 2.04
C HIS A 295 -5.37 9.59 0.98
N PRO A 296 -4.94 8.38 1.38
CA PRO A 296 -4.95 7.22 0.48
C PRO A 296 -6.40 6.74 0.26
N PHE A 297 -6.84 6.78 -1.00
CA PHE A 297 -8.11 6.24 -1.44
C PHE A 297 -7.97 4.75 -1.72
N HIS A 298 -8.82 3.90 -1.12
CA HIS A 298 -8.91 2.47 -1.43
C HIS A 298 -10.27 2.15 -2.06
N MET A 299 -10.27 1.32 -3.11
CA MET A 299 -11.48 0.73 -3.66
C MET A 299 -11.48 -0.79 -3.45
N HIS A 300 -12.50 -1.28 -2.76
CA HIS A 300 -12.70 -2.70 -2.54
C HIS A 300 -13.19 -3.41 -3.81
N GLY A 301 -12.97 -4.73 -3.87
CA GLY A 301 -13.46 -5.59 -4.94
C GLY A 301 -12.74 -5.43 -6.28
N PHE A 302 -12.24 -4.25 -6.63
CA PHE A 302 -11.74 -3.95 -7.98
C PHE A 302 -10.32 -3.38 -7.96
N GLN A 303 -9.61 -3.60 -9.06
CA GLN A 303 -8.40 -2.85 -9.40
C GLN A 303 -8.79 -1.74 -10.37
N PHE A 304 -8.08 -0.62 -10.31
CA PHE A 304 -8.23 0.53 -11.19
C PHE A 304 -6.88 0.95 -11.78
N GLN A 305 -6.94 1.79 -12.80
CA GLN A 305 -5.77 2.47 -13.34
C GLN A 305 -5.86 3.95 -13.05
N VAL A 306 -4.84 4.50 -12.39
CA VAL A 306 -4.65 5.94 -12.31
C VAL A 306 -4.09 6.41 -13.64
N PHE A 307 -4.70 7.42 -14.24
CA PHE A 307 -4.24 7.97 -15.52
C PHE A 307 -3.87 9.45 -15.44
N GLU A 308 -4.26 10.15 -14.35
CA GLU A 308 -3.93 11.56 -14.14
C GLU A 308 -3.82 11.89 -12.64
N ARG A 309 -2.83 12.71 -12.28
CA ARG A 309 -2.68 13.33 -10.95
C ARG A 309 -2.40 14.81 -11.09
N ASP A 310 -3.15 15.65 -10.41
CA ASP A 310 -2.97 17.10 -10.40
C ASP A 310 -2.83 17.69 -11.83
N GLY A 311 -3.65 17.20 -12.76
CA GLY A 311 -3.64 17.60 -14.18
C GLY A 311 -2.49 17.03 -15.01
N ARG A 312 -1.65 16.15 -14.45
CA ARG A 312 -0.52 15.51 -15.14
C ARG A 312 -0.82 14.05 -15.44
N PRO A 313 -0.60 13.58 -16.68
CA PRO A 313 -0.84 12.18 -17.02
C PRO A 313 0.14 11.25 -16.32
N GLU A 314 -0.33 10.06 -15.96
CA GLU A 314 0.55 8.97 -15.48
C GLU A 314 1.40 8.43 -16.63
N PRO A 315 2.71 8.18 -16.42
CA PRO A 315 3.62 7.81 -17.50
C PRO A 315 3.33 6.41 -18.09
N PHE A 316 2.78 5.49 -17.28
CA PHE A 316 2.47 4.13 -17.70
C PHE A 316 1.27 3.57 -16.92
N PRO A 317 0.51 2.62 -17.50
CA PRO A 317 -0.57 1.97 -16.79
C PRO A 317 -0.01 0.99 -15.75
N SER A 318 -0.66 0.96 -14.59
CA SER A 318 -0.44 -0.04 -13.55
C SER A 318 -1.77 -0.34 -12.87
N TRP A 319 -1.94 -1.58 -12.40
CA TRP A 319 -3.11 -1.95 -11.61
C TRP A 319 -2.89 -1.56 -10.16
N LYS A 320 -3.82 -0.75 -9.64
CA LYS A 320 -3.83 -0.27 -8.27
C LYS A 320 -5.19 -0.50 -7.64
N ASP A 321 -5.22 -0.72 -6.33
CA ASP A 321 -6.45 -0.69 -5.54
C ASP A 321 -6.39 0.38 -4.45
N VAL A 322 -5.22 0.97 -4.23
CA VAL A 322 -5.02 2.12 -3.36
C VAL A 322 -4.33 3.21 -4.16
N VAL A 323 -4.65 4.47 -3.89
CA VAL A 323 -3.90 5.60 -4.43
C VAL A 323 -3.80 6.72 -3.41
N ASN A 324 -2.58 7.17 -3.13
CA ASN A 324 -2.41 8.40 -2.34
C ASN A 324 -2.97 9.62 -3.09
N VAL A 325 -3.90 10.34 -2.46
CA VAL A 325 -4.41 11.64 -2.93
C VAL A 325 -3.80 12.71 -2.04
N ARG A 326 -2.82 13.43 -2.57
CA ARG A 326 -2.07 14.45 -1.83
C ARG A 326 -3.00 15.53 -1.27
N ARG A 327 -2.58 16.20 -0.20
CA ARG A 327 -3.29 17.38 0.33
C ARG A 327 -3.62 18.37 -0.78
N MET A 328 -4.85 18.87 -0.80
CA MET A 328 -5.34 19.80 -1.82
C MET A 328 -5.16 19.30 -3.27
N GLY A 329 -4.99 17.99 -3.47
CA GLY A 329 -4.67 17.36 -4.75
C GLY A 329 -5.86 16.65 -5.39
N THR A 330 -5.66 16.19 -6.61
CA THR A 330 -6.67 15.46 -7.39
C THR A 330 -6.06 14.24 -8.08
N VAL A 331 -6.81 13.15 -8.11
CA VAL A 331 -6.49 11.94 -8.88
C VAL A 331 -7.66 11.59 -9.79
N ARG A 332 -7.38 11.20 -11.04
CA ARG A 332 -8.37 10.55 -11.91
C ARG A 332 -7.97 9.11 -12.16
N LEU A 333 -8.92 8.22 -11.88
CA LEU A 333 -8.78 6.78 -12.08
C LEU A 333 -9.91 6.26 -12.96
N VAL A 334 -9.65 5.14 -13.63
CA VAL A 334 -10.63 4.38 -14.39
C VAL A 334 -10.73 2.97 -13.80
N VAL A 335 -11.95 2.54 -13.55
CA VAL A 335 -12.28 1.22 -12.99
C VAL A 335 -13.28 0.51 -13.88
N ARG A 336 -13.16 -0.81 -13.98
CA ARG A 336 -14.12 -1.68 -14.65
C ARG A 336 -14.71 -2.64 -13.63
N TYR A 337 -16.05 -2.70 -13.56
CA TYR A 337 -16.77 -3.52 -12.59
C TYR A 337 -17.08 -4.90 -13.17
N ASP A 338 -16.08 -5.77 -13.25
CA ASP A 338 -16.22 -7.12 -13.83
C ASP A 338 -16.50 -8.22 -12.78
N ASP A 339 -16.91 -9.39 -13.29
CA ASP A 339 -17.05 -10.70 -12.63
C ASP A 339 -18.03 -10.83 -11.47
N PHE A 340 -18.02 -9.92 -10.49
CA PHE A 340 -18.78 -10.05 -9.25
C PHE A 340 -19.75 -8.88 -9.04
N PRO A 341 -21.06 -9.15 -8.86
CA PRO A 341 -21.97 -8.18 -8.28
C PRO A 341 -21.85 -8.18 -6.74
N GLY A 342 -22.20 -7.07 -6.10
CA GLY A 342 -22.19 -7.01 -4.63
C GLY A 342 -22.24 -5.59 -4.08
N LYS A 343 -22.24 -5.50 -2.75
CA LYS A 343 -22.07 -4.26 -1.99
C LYS A 343 -20.69 -4.31 -1.32
N TRP A 344 -19.91 -3.26 -1.53
CA TRP A 344 -18.61 -3.03 -0.89
C TRP A 344 -18.64 -1.79 -0.03
#